data_AF-A0A7V2K6K3-F1
#
_entry.id   AF-A0A7V2K6K3-F1
#
_cell.length_a   1.000
_cell.length_b   1.000
_cell.length_c   1.000
_cell.angle_alpha   90.00
_cell.angle_beta   90.00
_cell.angle_gamma   90.00
#
_symmetry.space_group_name_H-M   'P 1'
#
loop_
_entity.id
_entity.type
_entity.pdbx_description
1 polymer ?
#
loop_
_entity_poly.entity_id
_entity_poly.type
_entity_poly.pdbx_seq_one_letter_code
_entity_poly.pdbx_strand_id
1 'polypeptide(L)'
;MADVKDYPRYVTPEFIPFSPVELAEKTEAIVGLGDQRKYTNFYCTGVYGGISTAYTVGCCLRCIFCWVDWSRDFPEKYGFFCSPEKVSTYLLLNARRSKVKKLRISGGEPTLLFHHLLKILVLLREEDYLFILETNGILLGENEDLVKELVPFPNLYVRVSIKAGTPSSFEKKTGAKKDYFYLPFQCIENLKKHGLNFHVAVMSDKRLMSVEEKRYFLKELKKTGYHGFLEEERCEPYPHSVARLRFAGWE
;
A
#
# COMPACT_ATOMS: atom_id res chain seq x y z
N MET A 1 -6.01 6.96 24.37
CA MET A 1 -5.29 6.03 23.47
C MET A 1 -6.35 5.14 22.84
N ALA A 2 -6.27 4.86 21.54
CA ALA A 2 -7.20 3.95 20.87
C ALA A 2 -7.15 2.57 21.55
N ASP A 3 -8.31 1.93 21.71
CA ASP A 3 -8.37 0.55 22.20
C ASP A 3 -7.81 -0.37 21.10
N VAL A 4 -6.67 -1.01 21.39
CA VAL A 4 -5.94 -1.89 20.48
C VAL A 4 -6.08 -3.36 20.84
N LYS A 5 -6.96 -3.70 21.81
CA LYS A 5 -7.15 -5.07 22.30
C LYS A 5 -7.59 -6.01 21.18
N ASP A 6 -8.49 -5.56 20.32
CA ASP A 6 -9.04 -6.32 19.20
C ASP A 6 -8.47 -5.86 17.85
N TYR A 7 -7.33 -5.18 17.83
CA TYR A 7 -6.69 -4.74 16.59
C TYR A 7 -6.06 -5.94 15.86
N PRO A 8 -6.47 -6.27 14.62
CA PRO A 8 -5.90 -7.36 13.84
C PRO A 8 -4.38 -7.22 13.72
N ARG A 9 -3.62 -8.21 14.19
CA ARG A 9 -2.16 -8.30 14.05
C ARG A 9 -1.82 -9.14 12.82
N TYR A 10 -0.68 -9.83 12.81
CA TYR A 10 -0.35 -10.76 11.73
C TYR A 10 -1.30 -11.96 11.69
N VAL A 11 -1.41 -12.61 10.53
CA VAL A 11 -2.22 -13.81 10.32
C VAL A 11 -1.57 -15.02 11.01
N THR A 12 -2.38 -15.83 11.67
CA THR A 12 -2.08 -17.15 12.25
C THR A 12 -3.10 -18.18 11.75
N PRO A 13 -2.94 -19.50 12.01
CA PRO A 13 -3.94 -20.50 11.62
C PRO A 13 -5.34 -20.25 12.20
N GLU A 14 -5.43 -19.66 13.39
CA GLU A 14 -6.68 -19.33 14.09
C GLU A 14 -7.21 -17.92 13.76
N PHE A 15 -6.64 -17.26 12.75
CA PHE A 15 -6.99 -15.89 12.41
C PHE A 15 -8.43 -15.74 11.95
N ILE A 16 -9.11 -14.69 12.44
CA ILE A 16 -10.48 -14.36 12.04
C ILE A 16 -10.44 -13.28 10.96
N PRO A 17 -10.98 -13.53 9.74
CA PRO A 17 -10.99 -12.54 8.67
C PRO A 17 -11.69 -11.23 9.06
N PHE A 18 -11.12 -10.10 8.66
CA PHE A 18 -11.61 -8.75 9.00
C PHE A 18 -12.03 -7.92 7.79
N SER A 19 -12.80 -6.86 8.01
CA SER A 19 -13.03 -5.83 6.99
C SER A 19 -11.77 -4.95 6.88
N PRO A 20 -11.11 -4.87 5.70
CA PRO A 20 -9.96 -4.00 5.52
C PRO A 20 -10.36 -2.53 5.55
N VAL A 21 -11.62 -2.18 5.24
CA VAL A 21 -12.14 -0.81 5.36
C VAL A 21 -12.26 -0.41 6.83
N GLU A 22 -12.86 -1.25 7.69
CA GLU A 22 -12.89 -0.99 9.14
C GLU A 22 -11.49 -0.97 9.75
N LEU A 23 -10.58 -1.84 9.27
CA LEU A 23 -9.20 -1.83 9.73
C LEU A 23 -8.47 -0.55 9.29
N ALA A 24 -8.80 0.02 8.13
CA ALA A 24 -8.27 1.31 7.71
C ALA A 24 -8.65 2.39 8.73
N GLU A 25 -9.93 2.53 9.06
CA GLU A 25 -10.43 3.51 10.04
C GLU A 25 -9.76 3.34 11.42
N LYS A 26 -9.69 2.10 11.93
CA LYS A 26 -9.00 1.78 13.20
C LYS A 26 -7.53 2.16 13.14
N THR A 27 -6.87 1.93 12.00
CA THR A 27 -5.44 2.26 11.83
C THR A 27 -5.25 3.76 11.77
N GLU A 28 -6.09 4.51 11.06
CA GLU A 28 -6.06 5.96 10.98
C GLU A 28 -6.17 6.61 12.36
N ALA A 29 -7.05 6.10 13.23
CA ALA A 29 -7.19 6.56 14.61
C ALA A 29 -5.92 6.34 15.48
N ILE A 30 -5.04 5.41 15.10
CA ILE A 30 -3.78 5.12 15.81
C ILE A 30 -2.61 5.92 15.23
N VAL A 31 -2.55 6.06 13.90
CA VAL A 31 -1.40 6.63 13.18
C VAL A 31 -1.58 8.10 12.83
N GLY A 32 -2.76 8.67 13.04
CA GLY A 32 -3.09 10.08 12.80
C GLY A 32 -3.13 10.91 14.08
N LEU A 33 -2.70 12.17 13.98
CA LEU A 33 -2.84 13.17 15.03
C LEU A 33 -2.99 14.57 14.41
N GLY A 34 -4.21 15.10 14.42
CA GLY A 34 -4.51 16.33 13.68
C GLY A 34 -4.28 16.12 12.19
N ASP A 35 -3.41 16.92 11.58
CA ASP A 35 -2.98 16.73 10.19
C ASP A 35 -1.68 15.95 10.04
N GLN A 36 -1.14 15.39 11.13
CA GLN A 36 0.09 14.62 11.13
C GLN A 36 -0.19 13.12 10.98
N ARG A 37 0.80 12.41 10.42
CA ARG A 37 0.81 10.95 10.29
C ARG A 37 2.10 10.36 10.85
N LYS A 38 2.05 9.14 11.37
CA LYS A 38 3.24 8.39 11.81
C LYS A 38 4.09 7.87 10.65
N TYR A 39 5.40 8.07 10.77
CA TYR A 39 6.43 7.51 9.89
C TYR A 39 7.54 6.86 10.71
N THR A 40 8.23 5.86 10.15
CA THR A 40 9.39 5.22 10.78
C THR A 40 10.71 5.79 10.29
N ASN A 41 10.81 6.19 9.02
CA ASN A 41 12.06 6.64 8.43
C ASN A 41 11.86 7.41 7.11
N PHE A 42 12.92 8.12 6.69
CA PHE A 42 13.00 8.87 5.43
C PHE A 42 14.38 8.68 4.81
N TYR A 43 14.48 7.94 3.70
CA TYR A 43 15.76 7.73 3.03
C TYR A 43 15.60 7.33 1.56
N CYS A 44 16.70 7.42 0.81
CA CYS A 44 16.75 7.00 -0.59
C CYS A 44 17.01 5.50 -0.72
N THR A 45 16.35 4.85 -1.69
CA THR A 45 16.57 3.43 -2.03
C THR A 45 16.84 3.27 -3.53
N GLY A 46 17.51 2.17 -3.90
CA GLY A 46 17.90 1.91 -5.29
C GLY A 46 16.77 1.45 -6.22
N VAL A 47 15.59 1.14 -5.69
CA VAL A 47 14.44 0.73 -6.53
C VAL A 47 14.01 1.86 -7.46
N TYR A 48 13.42 1.50 -8.60
CA TYR A 48 13.09 2.44 -9.69
C TYR A 48 14.30 3.25 -10.19
N GLY A 49 15.53 2.76 -10.02
CA GLY A 49 16.74 3.50 -10.40
C GLY A 49 17.07 4.66 -9.47
N GLY A 50 16.59 4.63 -8.21
CA GLY A 50 16.81 5.67 -7.21
C GLY A 50 15.54 6.44 -6.89
N ILE A 51 15.13 6.40 -5.63
CA ILE A 51 13.90 7.06 -5.15
C ILE A 51 14.02 7.50 -3.69
N SER A 52 13.59 8.73 -3.39
CA SER A 52 13.42 9.22 -2.02
C SER A 52 12.13 8.69 -1.43
N THR A 53 12.21 8.02 -0.28
CA THR A 53 11.08 7.27 0.31
C THR A 53 10.79 7.73 1.72
N ALA A 54 9.52 8.01 1.99
CA ALA A 54 8.97 8.12 3.34
C ALA A 54 8.28 6.80 3.72
N TYR A 55 8.61 6.24 4.88
CA TYR A 55 8.08 4.96 5.35
C TYR A 55 6.98 5.20 6.38
N THR A 56 5.72 5.01 5.97
CA THR A 56 4.55 5.15 6.84
C THR A 56 4.42 4.01 7.85
N VAL A 57 3.64 4.26 8.89
CA VAL A 57 3.19 3.25 9.85
C VAL A 57 1.75 2.83 9.49
N GLY A 58 1.44 1.55 9.67
CA GLY A 58 0.09 1.00 9.55
C GLY A 58 -0.35 0.65 8.11
N CYS A 59 -1.19 -0.38 8.01
CA CYS A 59 -1.78 -0.85 6.76
C CYS A 59 -3.16 -1.47 7.06
N CYS A 60 -4.05 -1.48 6.08
CA CYS A 60 -5.36 -2.14 6.18
C CYS A 60 -5.35 -3.62 5.75
N LEU A 61 -4.19 -4.22 5.48
CA LEU A 61 -4.03 -5.64 5.18
C LEU A 61 -2.97 -6.28 6.08
N ARG A 62 -2.97 -7.61 6.17
CA ARG A 62 -2.04 -8.43 6.97
C ARG A 62 -1.30 -9.47 6.13
N CYS A 63 -0.88 -9.05 4.93
CA CYS A 63 -0.19 -9.89 3.96
C CYS A 63 0.92 -10.74 4.60
N ILE A 64 0.81 -12.07 4.52
CA ILE A 64 1.75 -13.01 5.15
C ILE A 64 3.17 -12.90 4.61
N PHE A 65 3.33 -12.36 3.40
CA PHE A 65 4.60 -12.18 2.69
C PHE A 65 5.16 -10.74 2.76
N CYS A 66 4.53 -9.86 3.55
CA CYS A 66 4.92 -8.45 3.59
C CYS A 66 6.30 -8.25 4.22
N TRP A 67 7.14 -7.44 3.57
CA TRP A 67 8.50 -7.12 4.03
C TRP A 67 8.57 -6.00 5.07
N VAL A 68 7.51 -5.20 5.20
CA VAL A 68 7.44 -4.09 6.16
C VAL A 68 7.72 -4.59 7.57
N ASP A 69 8.40 -3.81 8.40
CA ASP A 69 8.66 -4.19 9.79
C ASP A 69 7.38 -4.32 10.65
N TRP A 70 7.56 -4.50 11.96
CA TRP A 70 6.45 -4.65 12.90
C TRP A 70 5.55 -3.40 13.04
N SER A 71 5.93 -2.24 12.49
CA SER A 71 5.11 -1.02 12.50
C SER A 71 3.79 -1.18 11.74
N ARG A 72 3.71 -2.14 10.82
CA ARG A 72 2.44 -2.52 10.16
C ARG A 72 1.44 -3.12 11.15
N ASP A 73 1.91 -4.06 11.97
CA ASP A 73 1.07 -4.89 12.84
C ASP A 73 0.85 -4.24 14.21
N PHE A 74 1.80 -3.43 14.67
CA PHE A 74 1.79 -2.76 15.96
C PHE A 74 1.92 -1.23 15.84
N PRO A 75 1.04 -0.56 15.08
CA PRO A 75 1.18 0.85 14.73
C PRO A 75 1.20 1.80 15.95
N GLU A 76 0.68 1.36 17.09
CA GLU A 76 0.73 2.12 18.34
C GLU A 76 2.14 2.26 18.91
N LYS A 77 3.01 1.25 18.67
CA LYS A 77 4.36 1.16 19.27
C LYS A 77 5.47 1.81 18.45
N TYR A 78 5.23 2.05 17.17
CA TYR A 78 6.27 2.47 16.22
C TYR A 78 6.01 3.86 15.66
N GLY A 79 7.10 4.43 15.14
CA GLY A 79 7.11 5.69 14.39
C GLY A 79 6.90 6.94 15.22
N PHE A 80 6.98 8.07 14.53
CA PHE A 80 6.83 9.41 15.08
C PHE A 80 5.92 10.24 14.16
N PHE A 81 5.14 11.15 14.73
CA PHE A 81 4.23 12.00 13.97
C PHE A 81 5.00 13.04 13.16
N CYS A 82 4.65 13.18 11.89
CA CYS A 82 5.15 14.18 10.98
C CYS A 82 4.00 14.90 10.30
N SER A 83 4.13 16.21 10.14
CA SER A 83 3.22 17.01 9.31
C SER A 83 3.55 16.84 7.81
N PRO A 84 2.61 17.15 6.91
CA PRO A 84 2.84 17.12 5.47
C PRO A 84 4.08 17.90 5.03
N GLU A 85 4.34 19.06 5.65
CA GLU A 85 5.49 19.94 5.37
C GLU A 85 6.82 19.29 5.75
N LYS A 86 6.86 18.58 6.88
CA LYS A 86 8.06 17.82 7.27
C LYS A 86 8.31 16.68 6.31
N VAL A 87 7.26 15.95 5.91
CA VAL A 87 7.37 14.83 4.97
C VAL A 87 7.87 15.32 3.61
N SER A 88 7.28 16.38 3.04
CA SER A 88 7.71 16.94 1.75
C SER A 88 9.15 17.45 1.82
N THR A 89 9.53 18.13 2.92
CA THR A 89 10.90 18.61 3.14
C THR A 89 11.91 17.46 3.15
N TYR A 90 11.66 16.40 3.94
CA TYR A 90 12.57 15.26 3.98
C TYR A 90 12.67 14.54 2.63
N LEU A 91 11.56 14.38 1.93
CA LEU A 91 11.52 13.79 0.60
C LEU A 91 12.40 14.57 -0.39
N LEU A 92 12.24 15.90 -0.45
CA LEU A 92 13.01 16.78 -1.33
C LEU A 92 14.50 16.83 -0.96
N LEU A 93 14.83 16.96 0.33
CA LEU A 93 16.23 17.00 0.78
C LEU A 93 16.98 15.71 0.40
N ASN A 94 16.38 14.56 0.67
CA ASN A 94 16.94 13.26 0.31
C ASN A 94 17.10 13.13 -1.21
N ALA A 95 16.08 13.53 -1.97
CA ALA A 95 16.11 13.42 -3.43
C ALA A 95 17.19 14.32 -4.05
N ARG A 96 17.30 15.58 -3.60
CA ARG A 96 18.32 16.54 -4.04
C ARG A 96 19.74 16.04 -3.69
N ARG A 97 19.95 15.57 -2.46
CA ARG A 97 21.24 15.03 -2.01
C ARG A 97 21.69 13.82 -2.83
N SER A 98 20.75 12.91 -3.13
CA SER A 98 21.04 11.69 -3.90
C SER A 98 20.93 11.88 -5.41
N LYS A 99 20.60 13.09 -5.89
CA LYS A 99 20.40 13.42 -7.32
C LYS A 99 19.40 12.49 -8.01
N VAL A 100 18.35 12.09 -7.30
CA VAL A 100 17.24 11.28 -7.85
C VAL A 100 16.03 12.17 -8.15
N LYS A 101 15.21 11.77 -9.11
CA LYS A 101 14.05 12.54 -9.60
C LYS A 101 12.69 11.90 -9.24
N LYS A 102 12.70 10.97 -8.29
CA LYS A 102 11.52 10.20 -7.88
C LYS A 102 11.31 10.32 -6.38
N LEU A 103 10.05 10.45 -5.97
CA LEU A 103 9.57 10.46 -4.60
C LEU A 103 8.52 9.37 -4.42
N ARG A 104 8.40 8.78 -3.22
CA ARG A 104 7.27 7.91 -2.88
C ARG A 104 6.98 7.93 -1.39
N ILE A 105 5.80 7.41 -1.05
CA ILE A 105 5.45 6.97 0.28
C ILE A 105 5.27 5.45 0.24
N SER A 106 5.90 4.73 1.16
CA SER A 106 5.88 3.26 1.25
C SER A 106 5.76 2.83 2.72
N GLY A 107 6.11 1.59 3.06
CA GLY A 107 6.17 1.11 4.45
C GLY A 107 4.82 0.79 5.10
N GLY A 108 3.70 0.92 4.39
CA GLY A 108 2.36 0.74 4.93
C GLY A 108 1.32 0.86 3.83
N GLU A 109 0.13 1.37 4.15
CA GLU A 109 -0.84 1.83 3.14
C GLU A 109 -0.85 3.37 3.10
N PRO A 110 -0.23 4.01 2.10
CA PRO A 110 -0.13 5.47 2.01
C PRO A 110 -1.48 6.18 1.86
N THR A 111 -2.53 5.50 1.37
CA THR A 111 -3.86 6.11 1.22
C THR A 111 -4.62 6.27 2.54
N LEU A 112 -4.16 5.63 3.64
CA LEU A 112 -4.66 5.95 4.99
C LEU A 112 -4.36 7.42 5.32
N LEU A 113 -5.26 8.11 6.01
CA LEU A 113 -5.20 9.54 6.28
C LEU A 113 -5.07 10.32 4.95
N PHE A 114 -6.00 10.09 4.03
CA PHE A 114 -5.91 10.56 2.65
C PHE A 114 -5.66 12.08 2.52
N HIS A 115 -6.27 12.90 3.38
CA HIS A 115 -6.00 14.35 3.39
C HIS A 115 -4.54 14.71 3.72
N HIS A 116 -3.84 13.91 4.53
CA HIS A 116 -2.40 14.08 4.78
C HIS A 116 -1.59 13.84 3.49
N LEU A 117 -1.92 12.77 2.75
CA LEU A 117 -1.32 12.48 1.44
C LEU A 117 -1.58 13.62 0.45
N LEU A 118 -2.82 14.12 0.34
CA LEU A 118 -3.16 15.22 -0.55
C LEU A 118 -2.36 16.49 -0.25
N LYS A 119 -2.23 16.86 1.03
CA LYS A 119 -1.40 18.01 1.43
C LYS A 119 0.06 17.84 0.99
N ILE A 120 0.62 16.63 1.10
CA ILE A 120 1.97 16.34 0.59
C ILE A 120 2.03 16.53 -0.93
N LEU A 121 1.06 15.99 -1.67
CA LEU A 121 1.02 16.14 -3.13
C LEU A 121 0.88 17.61 -3.56
N VAL A 122 0.10 18.42 -2.83
CA VAL A 122 0.00 19.88 -3.06
C VAL A 122 1.36 20.56 -2.85
N LEU A 123 2.06 20.25 -1.76
CA LEU A 123 3.37 20.83 -1.46
C LEU A 123 4.46 20.43 -2.47
N LEU A 124 4.29 19.30 -3.15
CA LEU A 124 5.23 18.78 -4.15
C LEU A 124 4.79 19.08 -5.59
N ARG A 125 3.64 19.73 -5.79
CA ARG A 125 3.03 19.91 -7.12
C ARG A 125 3.92 20.72 -8.08
N GLU A 126 4.54 21.78 -7.57
CA GLU A 126 5.38 22.68 -8.36
C GLU A 126 6.84 22.19 -8.49
N GLU A 127 7.17 21.06 -7.87
CA GLU A 127 8.52 20.51 -7.88
C GLU A 127 8.67 19.50 -9.04
N ASP A 128 9.80 19.55 -9.74
CA ASP A 128 10.11 18.67 -10.88
C ASP A 128 10.56 17.26 -10.41
N TYR A 129 9.62 16.52 -9.84
CA TYR A 129 9.78 15.13 -9.40
C TYR A 129 8.56 14.28 -9.76
N LEU A 130 8.81 13.02 -10.14
CA LEU A 130 7.77 12.00 -10.26
C LEU A 130 7.41 11.46 -8.87
N PHE A 131 6.15 11.55 -8.47
CA PHE A 131 5.65 10.96 -7.23
C PHE A 131 5.00 9.61 -7.51
N ILE A 132 5.52 8.53 -6.94
CA ILE A 132 4.98 7.18 -7.06
C ILE A 132 4.13 6.86 -5.82
N LEU A 133 2.82 6.71 -6.01
CA LEU A 133 1.89 6.26 -4.97
C LEU A 133 1.73 4.74 -5.05
N GLU A 134 2.37 4.02 -4.13
CA GLU A 134 2.21 2.57 -4.00
C GLU A 134 1.02 2.25 -3.09
N THR A 135 0.01 1.56 -3.59
CA THR A 135 -1.21 1.25 -2.82
C THR A 135 -1.65 -0.20 -3.04
N ASN A 136 -2.34 -0.77 -2.05
CA ASN A 136 -3.05 -2.03 -2.21
C ASN A 136 -4.40 -1.88 -2.94
N GLY A 137 -4.87 -0.65 -3.18
CA GLY A 137 -6.08 -0.34 -3.94
C GLY A 137 -7.40 -0.51 -3.19
N ILE A 138 -7.39 -0.88 -1.90
CA ILE A 138 -8.64 -1.08 -1.14
C ILE A 138 -9.45 0.22 -1.05
N LEU A 139 -8.86 1.30 -0.52
CA LEU A 139 -9.60 2.55 -0.31
C LEU A 139 -9.99 3.25 -1.61
N LEU A 140 -9.11 3.22 -2.62
CA LEU A 140 -9.39 3.81 -3.93
C LEU A 140 -10.41 2.99 -4.75
N GLY A 141 -10.56 1.71 -4.44
CA GLY A 141 -11.62 0.86 -4.99
C GLY A 141 -12.96 1.09 -4.30
N GLU A 142 -12.95 1.22 -2.97
CA GLU A 142 -14.14 1.47 -2.15
C GLU A 142 -14.76 2.84 -2.43
N ASN A 143 -13.92 3.87 -2.56
CA ASN A 143 -14.37 5.25 -2.72
C ASN A 143 -13.75 5.91 -3.97
N GLU A 144 -14.56 6.05 -5.01
CA GLU A 144 -14.18 6.71 -6.27
C GLU A 144 -13.83 8.20 -6.09
N ASP A 145 -14.38 8.89 -5.09
CA ASP A 145 -14.09 10.31 -4.87
C ASP A 145 -12.63 10.55 -4.48
N LEU A 146 -12.00 9.60 -3.77
CA LEU A 146 -10.57 9.67 -3.50
C LEU A 146 -9.75 9.67 -4.79
N VAL A 147 -10.18 8.92 -5.81
CA VAL A 147 -9.50 8.90 -7.12
C VAL A 147 -9.66 10.24 -7.84
N LYS A 148 -10.84 10.87 -7.76
CA LYS A 148 -11.07 12.21 -8.35
C LYS A 148 -10.16 13.27 -7.72
N GLU A 149 -9.94 13.19 -6.41
CA GLU A 149 -9.04 14.10 -5.70
C GLU A 149 -7.57 13.94 -6.13
N LEU A 150 -7.17 12.81 -6.73
CA LEU A 150 -5.82 12.60 -7.27
C LEU A 150 -5.61 13.15 -8.69
N VAL A 151 -6.68 13.40 -9.45
CA VAL A 151 -6.62 13.88 -10.84
C VAL A 151 -5.81 15.18 -11.02
N PRO A 152 -5.88 16.18 -10.10
CA PRO A 152 -5.15 17.44 -10.27
C PRO A 152 -3.62 17.37 -10.15
N PHE A 153 -3.03 16.18 -9.94
CA PHE A 153 -1.59 16.02 -9.72
C PHE A 153 -0.92 15.36 -10.93
N PRO A 154 -0.41 16.14 -11.91
CA PRO A 154 0.11 15.59 -13.18
C PRO A 154 1.40 14.79 -13.01
N ASN A 155 2.16 15.02 -11.93
CA ASN A 155 3.38 14.31 -11.59
C ASN A 155 3.14 13.05 -10.74
N LEU A 156 1.88 12.68 -10.50
CA LEU A 156 1.50 11.47 -9.78
C LEU A 156 1.48 10.26 -10.72
N TYR A 157 2.05 9.16 -10.24
CA TYR A 157 1.99 7.86 -10.88
C TYR A 157 1.57 6.80 -9.86
N VAL A 158 0.48 6.09 -10.12
CA VAL A 158 -0.07 5.12 -9.17
C VAL A 158 0.42 3.71 -9.48
N ARG A 159 0.86 2.98 -8.45
CA ARG A 159 1.22 1.57 -8.54
C ARG A 159 0.26 0.77 -7.66
N VAL A 160 -0.66 0.04 -8.28
CA VAL A 160 -1.66 -0.78 -7.58
C VAL A 160 -1.14 -2.20 -7.44
N SER A 161 -0.81 -2.64 -6.22
CA SER A 161 -0.25 -3.98 -5.98
C SER A 161 -1.31 -4.95 -5.45
N ILE A 162 -1.72 -5.88 -6.31
CA ILE A 162 -2.70 -6.93 -6.03
C ILE A 162 -2.01 -8.11 -5.32
N LYS A 163 -2.61 -8.54 -4.21
CA LYS A 163 -1.97 -9.43 -3.23
C LYS A 163 -2.29 -10.91 -3.40
N ALA A 164 -3.32 -11.23 -4.19
CA ALA A 164 -3.77 -12.58 -4.45
C ALA A 164 -4.57 -12.64 -5.76
N GLY A 165 -4.76 -13.83 -6.29
CA GLY A 165 -5.44 -14.07 -7.55
C GLY A 165 -6.83 -14.69 -7.45
N THR A 166 -7.30 -15.07 -6.26
CA THR A 166 -8.69 -15.52 -6.04
C THR A 166 -9.22 -14.95 -4.72
N PRO A 167 -10.56 -14.89 -4.52
CA PRO A 167 -11.13 -14.46 -3.23
C PRO A 167 -10.64 -15.29 -2.03
N SER A 168 -10.55 -16.61 -2.17
CA SER A 168 -10.06 -17.50 -1.09
C SER A 168 -8.57 -17.28 -0.79
N SER A 169 -7.73 -17.17 -1.81
CA SER A 169 -6.32 -16.86 -1.63
C SER A 169 -6.12 -15.45 -1.03
N PHE A 170 -6.97 -14.48 -1.37
CA PHE A 170 -6.93 -13.13 -0.80
C PHE A 170 -7.17 -13.16 0.70
N GLU A 171 -8.19 -13.87 1.15
CA GLU A 171 -8.48 -14.02 2.58
C GLU A 171 -7.33 -14.71 3.32
N LYS A 172 -6.89 -15.86 2.81
CA LYS A 172 -5.78 -16.62 3.41
C LYS A 172 -4.47 -15.82 3.48
N LYS A 173 -4.14 -15.07 2.42
CA LYS A 173 -2.86 -14.38 2.32
C LYS A 173 -2.84 -13.03 2.99
N THR A 174 -3.98 -12.35 3.12
CA THR A 174 -4.05 -10.95 3.58
C THR A 174 -4.78 -10.79 4.91
N GLY A 175 -5.54 -11.80 5.35
CA GLY A 175 -6.42 -11.74 6.51
C GLY A 175 -7.71 -10.94 6.26
N ALA A 176 -7.86 -10.23 5.16
CA ALA A 176 -9.09 -9.50 4.84
C ALA A 176 -10.17 -10.45 4.32
N LYS A 177 -11.44 -10.25 4.67
CA LYS A 177 -12.56 -11.06 4.16
C LYS A 177 -12.53 -11.14 2.63
N LYS A 178 -12.80 -12.33 2.09
CA LYS A 178 -12.78 -12.61 0.64
C LYS A 178 -13.67 -11.67 -0.19
N ASP A 179 -14.73 -11.11 0.39
CA ASP A 179 -15.67 -10.22 -0.30
C ASP A 179 -15.00 -8.90 -0.76
N TYR A 180 -13.90 -8.50 -0.10
CA TYR A 180 -13.12 -7.31 -0.48
C TYR A 180 -12.09 -7.57 -1.59
N PHE A 181 -11.99 -8.81 -2.10
CA PHE A 181 -11.06 -9.17 -3.17
C PHE A 181 -11.22 -8.33 -4.44
N TYR A 182 -12.44 -7.88 -4.73
CA TYR A 182 -12.73 -7.12 -5.95
C TYR A 182 -12.41 -5.63 -5.85
N LEU A 183 -12.15 -5.07 -4.65
CA LEU A 183 -11.85 -3.65 -4.50
C LEU A 183 -10.58 -3.20 -5.26
N PRO A 184 -9.44 -3.92 -5.24
CA PRO A 184 -8.29 -3.53 -6.04
C PRO A 184 -8.56 -3.54 -7.56
N PHE A 185 -9.50 -4.36 -8.04
CA PHE A 185 -9.94 -4.33 -9.44
C PHE A 185 -10.85 -3.13 -9.71
N GLN A 186 -11.75 -2.80 -8.78
CA GLN A 186 -12.53 -1.56 -8.84
C GLN A 186 -11.64 -0.31 -8.83
N CYS A 187 -10.55 -0.32 -8.06
CA CYS A 187 -9.54 0.74 -8.08
C CYS A 187 -8.94 0.93 -9.48
N ILE A 188 -8.63 -0.15 -10.20
CA ILE A 188 -8.12 -0.10 -11.58
C ILE A 188 -9.14 0.55 -12.51
N GLU A 189 -10.42 0.17 -12.40
CA GLU A 189 -11.50 0.76 -13.19
C GLU A 189 -11.67 2.25 -12.88
N ASN A 190 -11.66 2.63 -11.60
CA ASN A 190 -11.76 4.02 -11.16
C ASN A 190 -10.59 4.87 -11.69
N LEU A 191 -9.34 4.39 -11.56
CA LEU A 191 -8.15 5.07 -12.07
C LEU A 191 -8.23 5.27 -13.59
N LYS A 192 -8.67 4.24 -14.32
CA LYS A 192 -8.83 4.29 -15.77
C LYS A 192 -9.94 5.25 -16.19
N LYS A 193 -11.09 5.22 -15.51
CA LYS A 193 -12.24 6.10 -15.75
C LYS A 193 -11.85 7.58 -15.68
N HIS A 194 -10.97 7.93 -14.74
CA HIS A 194 -10.49 9.30 -14.52
C HIS A 194 -9.16 9.63 -15.21
N GLY A 195 -8.63 8.71 -16.03
CA GLY A 195 -7.43 8.97 -16.84
C GLY A 195 -6.14 9.15 -16.05
N LEU A 196 -6.02 8.58 -14.85
CA LEU A 196 -4.76 8.62 -14.10
C LEU A 196 -3.69 7.75 -14.76
N ASN A 197 -2.42 8.14 -14.59
CA ASN A 197 -1.28 7.32 -14.97
C ASN A 197 -1.03 6.26 -13.89
N PHE A 198 -1.10 4.99 -14.27
CA PHE A 198 -0.87 3.90 -13.33
C PHE A 198 -0.37 2.62 -13.99
N HIS A 199 0.15 1.72 -13.17
CA HIS A 199 0.28 0.32 -13.52
C HIS A 199 -0.14 -0.63 -12.41
N VAL A 200 -0.33 -1.89 -12.81
CA VAL A 200 -0.72 -2.96 -11.90
C VAL A 200 0.51 -3.81 -11.57
N ALA A 201 0.69 -4.10 -10.30
CA ALA A 201 1.63 -5.08 -9.80
C ALA A 201 0.87 -6.26 -9.17
N VAL A 202 1.47 -7.45 -9.15
CA VAL A 202 0.86 -8.63 -8.53
C VAL A 202 1.92 -9.47 -7.82
N MET A 203 1.61 -9.92 -6.59
CA MET A 203 2.42 -10.92 -5.88
C MET A 203 2.22 -12.30 -6.52
N SER A 204 3.02 -12.61 -7.54
CA SER A 204 2.92 -13.83 -8.36
C SER A 204 4.04 -14.83 -8.11
N ASP A 205 4.75 -14.71 -6.99
CA ASP A 205 5.74 -15.70 -6.57
C ASP A 205 5.14 -17.11 -6.58
N LYS A 206 5.78 -18.06 -7.27
CA LYS A 206 5.26 -19.42 -7.46
C LYS A 206 5.09 -20.19 -6.14
N ARG A 207 5.78 -19.78 -5.07
CA ARG A 207 5.63 -20.36 -3.72
C ARG A 207 4.34 -19.90 -3.03
N LEU A 208 3.76 -18.80 -3.51
CA LEU A 208 2.55 -18.20 -2.95
C LEU A 208 1.35 -18.33 -3.89
N MET A 209 1.56 -18.21 -5.20
CA MET A 209 0.51 -18.18 -6.22
C MET A 209 0.66 -19.35 -7.17
N SER A 210 -0.33 -20.24 -7.18
CA SER A 210 -0.39 -21.34 -8.16
C SER A 210 -0.65 -20.81 -9.57
N VAL A 211 -0.41 -21.65 -10.58
CA VAL A 211 -0.68 -21.31 -11.97
C VAL A 211 -2.18 -21.08 -12.18
N GLU A 212 -3.03 -21.87 -11.52
CA GLU A 212 -4.49 -21.77 -11.55
C GLU A 212 -4.97 -20.44 -10.95
N GLU A 213 -4.41 -20.05 -9.80
CA GLU A 213 -4.69 -18.75 -9.17
C GLU A 213 -4.26 -17.60 -10.09
N LYS A 214 -3.07 -17.69 -10.71
CA LYS A 214 -2.60 -16.67 -11.67
C LYS A 214 -3.50 -16.59 -12.90
N ARG A 215 -3.99 -17.72 -13.43
CA ARG A 215 -4.94 -17.72 -14.56
C ARG A 215 -6.26 -17.03 -14.19
N TYR A 216 -6.79 -17.29 -12.99
CA TYR A 216 -7.98 -16.60 -12.51
C TYR A 216 -7.74 -15.10 -12.39
N PHE A 217 -6.63 -14.70 -11.76
CA PHE A 217 -6.22 -13.30 -11.65
C PHE A 217 -6.21 -12.59 -13.01
N LEU A 218 -5.54 -13.16 -14.00
CA LEU A 218 -5.44 -12.58 -15.34
C LEU A 218 -6.80 -12.45 -16.03
N LYS A 219 -7.72 -13.40 -15.78
CA LYS A 219 -9.09 -13.34 -16.28
C LYS A 219 -9.85 -12.16 -15.66
N GLU A 220 -9.78 -11.98 -14.34
CA GLU A 220 -10.44 -10.86 -13.67
C GLU A 220 -9.81 -9.51 -14.05
N LEU A 221 -8.48 -9.44 -14.12
CA LEU A 221 -7.78 -8.22 -14.57
C LEU A 221 -8.23 -7.82 -15.98
N LYS A 222 -8.40 -8.78 -16.90
CA LYS A 222 -8.90 -8.52 -18.25
C LYS A 222 -10.30 -7.89 -18.26
N LYS A 223 -11.17 -8.20 -17.30
CA LYS A 223 -12.53 -7.64 -17.23
C LYS A 223 -12.53 -6.13 -16.96
N THR A 224 -11.55 -5.63 -16.23
CA THR A 224 -11.35 -4.17 -16.01
C THR A 224 -10.95 -3.43 -17.30
N GLY A 225 -10.61 -4.18 -18.35
CA GLY A 225 -10.05 -3.64 -19.59
C GLY A 225 -8.66 -3.04 -19.42
N TYR A 226 -7.90 -3.50 -18.42
CA TYR A 226 -6.51 -3.13 -18.23
C TYR A 226 -5.61 -3.87 -19.24
N HIS A 227 -4.83 -3.11 -20.01
CA HIS A 227 -3.90 -3.61 -21.02
C HIS A 227 -2.48 -3.07 -20.85
N GLY A 228 -2.21 -2.38 -19.73
CA GLY A 228 -0.91 -1.80 -19.44
C GLY A 228 0.11 -2.83 -18.96
N PHE A 229 1.28 -2.33 -18.56
CA PHE A 229 2.35 -3.14 -18.00
C PHE A 229 1.93 -3.81 -16.68
N LEU A 230 2.06 -5.13 -16.61
CA LEU A 230 1.85 -5.90 -15.40
C LEU A 230 3.21 -6.22 -14.74
N GLU A 231 3.46 -5.65 -13.58
CA GLU A 231 4.66 -5.91 -12.79
C GLU A 231 4.47 -7.18 -11.94
N GLU A 232 5.38 -8.16 -12.06
CA GLU A 232 5.37 -9.36 -11.23
C GLU A 232 6.28 -9.20 -10.01
N GLU A 233 5.70 -9.22 -8.81
CA GLU A 233 6.42 -9.17 -7.54
C GLU A 233 6.79 -10.57 -7.05
N ARG A 234 7.97 -10.66 -6.41
CA ARG A 234 8.45 -11.88 -5.74
C ARG A 234 8.51 -11.68 -4.23
N CYS A 235 8.36 -12.78 -3.50
CA CYS A 235 8.47 -12.77 -2.05
C CYS A 235 9.95 -12.84 -1.66
N GLU A 236 10.54 -11.69 -1.41
CA GLU A 236 11.91 -11.60 -0.92
C GLU A 236 12.00 -12.05 0.56
N PRO A 237 13.07 -12.77 0.97
CA PRO A 237 13.20 -13.39 2.28
C PRO A 237 13.63 -12.38 3.37
N TYR A 238 12.95 -11.24 3.46
CA TYR A 238 13.15 -10.30 4.56
C TYR A 238 12.80 -10.97 5.90
N PRO A 239 13.51 -10.67 7.00
CA PRO A 239 13.27 -11.31 8.30
C PRO A 239 11.80 -11.29 8.74
N HIS A 240 11.11 -10.18 8.50
CA HIS A 240 9.70 -10.02 8.85
C HIS A 240 8.76 -10.79 7.92
N SER A 241 9.09 -10.91 6.62
CA SER A 241 8.34 -11.77 5.69
C SER A 241 8.44 -13.24 6.12
N VAL A 242 9.66 -13.70 6.44
CA VAL A 242 9.89 -15.08 6.89
C VAL A 242 9.16 -15.36 8.20
N ALA A 243 9.21 -14.44 9.17
CA ALA A 243 8.49 -14.59 10.43
C ALA A 243 6.97 -14.69 10.22
N ARG A 244 6.38 -13.85 9.36
CA ARG A 244 4.94 -13.86 9.08
C ARG A 244 4.49 -15.11 8.33
N LEU A 245 5.28 -15.60 7.38
CA LEU A 245 4.99 -16.89 6.73
C LEU A 245 4.95 -18.03 7.75
N ARG A 246 5.92 -18.09 8.67
CA ARG A 246 5.92 -19.06 9.78
C ARG A 246 4.72 -18.92 10.70
N PHE A 247 4.39 -17.69 11.13
CA PHE A 247 3.23 -17.45 11.99
C PHE A 247 1.92 -17.86 11.32
N ALA A 248 1.81 -17.68 10.00
CA ALA A 248 0.64 -18.10 9.23
C ALA A 248 0.59 -19.61 8.95
N GLY A 249 1.59 -20.40 9.37
CA GLY A 249 1.70 -21.82 9.03
C GLY A 249 1.94 -22.06 7.53
N TRP A 250 2.59 -21.11 6.85
CA TRP A 250 2.94 -21.21 5.43
C TRP A 250 4.37 -21.72 5.29
N GLU A 251 4.51 -23.03 5.08
CA GLU A 251 5.79 -23.70 4.78
C GLU A 251 6.13 -23.68 3.30
#